data_AF-A0A6V7VDD7-F1
#
_entry.id   AF-A0A6V7VDD7-F1
#
_cell.length_a   1.000
_cell.length_b   1.000
_cell.length_c   1.000
_cell.angle_alpha   90.00
_cell.angle_beta   90.00
_cell.angle_gamma   90.00
#
_symmetry.space_group_name_H-M   'P 1'
#
loop_
_entity.id
_entity.type
_entity.pdbx_description
1 polymer ?
#
loop_
_entity_poly.entity_id
_entity_poly.type
_entity_poly.pdbx_seq_one_letter_code
_entity_poly.pdbx_strand_id
1 'polypeptide(L)'
;MKIIRFWLIQLFNCGFEEVNFTFATFNHQMIKLLFNDKTISTKFLTKRAMIHDRVPRLRTIFKNNLTIFESLEIQLSGYSEQYDVLFHLFLTARIPYVFLNHPRHDTLYKLIMEHIETSTDFHLMVDKFKFHYLNWRPITVSERAENVEKKRFNGYGFTKYELSNIHNPNVKFLVQWLHKDNFDVRVQPCILIERMKGQEIKSLLDEYN
;
A
#
# COMPACT_ATOMS: atom_id res chain seq x y z
N MET A 1 22.97 -25.21 -16.99
CA MET A 1 21.93 -24.20 -17.33
C MET A 1 20.51 -24.73 -17.49
N LYS A 2 20.26 -25.89 -18.14
CA LYS A 2 18.89 -26.41 -18.34
C LYS A 2 18.10 -26.63 -17.03
N ILE A 3 18.78 -27.10 -15.97
CA ILE A 3 18.20 -27.28 -14.65
C ILE A 3 17.70 -25.95 -14.05
N ILE A 4 18.53 -24.89 -14.10
CA ILE A 4 18.15 -23.56 -13.62
C ILE A 4 16.94 -23.01 -14.40
N ARG A 5 16.93 -23.18 -15.74
CA ARG A 5 15.78 -22.78 -16.58
C ARG A 5 14.50 -23.50 -16.16
N PHE A 6 14.58 -24.82 -15.96
CA PHE A 6 13.44 -25.62 -15.54
C PHE A 6 12.87 -25.11 -14.22
N TRP A 7 13.72 -24.91 -13.19
CA TRP A 7 13.27 -24.41 -11.90
C TRP A 7 12.70 -22.99 -11.97
N LEU A 8 13.29 -22.09 -12.75
CA LEU A 8 12.74 -20.74 -12.94
C LEU A 8 11.37 -20.76 -13.64
N ILE A 9 11.17 -21.63 -14.64
CA ILE A 9 9.86 -21.81 -15.27
C ILE A 9 8.82 -22.28 -14.25
N GLN A 10 9.18 -23.27 -13.43
CA GLN A 10 8.26 -23.74 -12.37
C GLN A 10 7.93 -22.61 -11.41
N LEU A 11 8.94 -21.87 -10.96
CA LEU A 11 8.79 -20.75 -10.03
C LEU A 11 7.89 -19.62 -10.58
N PHE A 12 7.97 -19.28 -11.87
CA PHE A 12 7.08 -18.28 -12.48
C PHE A 12 5.66 -18.79 -12.76
N ASN A 13 5.44 -20.10 -12.76
CA ASN A 13 4.13 -20.71 -12.95
C ASN A 13 3.46 -21.14 -11.63
N CYS A 14 4.11 -20.90 -10.49
CA CYS A 14 3.57 -21.19 -9.17
C CYS A 14 2.86 -19.97 -8.57
N GLY A 15 1.76 -20.24 -7.86
CA GLY A 15 1.15 -19.31 -6.92
C GLY A 15 1.75 -19.48 -5.53
N PHE A 16 2.16 -18.38 -4.91
CA PHE A 16 2.67 -18.36 -3.55
C PHE A 16 1.63 -17.76 -2.61
N GLU A 17 1.53 -18.31 -1.39
CA GLU A 17 0.72 -17.67 -0.35
C GLU A 17 1.35 -16.34 0.07
N GLU A 18 2.68 -16.32 0.21
CA GLU A 18 3.43 -15.17 0.67
C GLU A 18 4.83 -15.14 0.05
N VAL A 19 5.29 -13.95 -0.29
CA VAL A 19 6.68 -13.71 -0.72
C VAL A 19 7.26 -12.53 0.03
N ASN A 20 8.43 -12.73 0.64
CA ASN A 20 9.19 -11.68 1.31
C ASN A 20 10.43 -11.30 0.49
N PHE A 21 10.47 -10.05 0.02
CA PHE A 21 11.56 -9.49 -0.75
C PHE A 21 12.46 -8.63 0.16
N THR A 22 13.39 -9.26 0.88
CA THR A 22 14.33 -8.56 1.77
C THR A 22 15.53 -7.98 1.01
N PHE A 23 16.12 -8.77 0.09
CA PHE A 23 17.30 -8.39 -0.70
C PHE A 23 17.16 -8.70 -2.19
N ALA A 24 15.95 -9.04 -2.63
CA ALA A 24 15.75 -9.60 -3.95
C ALA A 24 16.07 -8.59 -5.05
N THR A 25 17.02 -8.95 -5.91
CA THR A 25 17.35 -8.18 -7.12
C THR A 25 17.03 -9.04 -8.34
N PHE A 26 15.92 -8.73 -9.02
CA PHE A 26 15.61 -9.36 -10.29
C PHE A 26 16.45 -8.72 -11.40
N ASN A 27 17.58 -9.36 -11.73
CA ASN A 27 18.37 -8.95 -12.87
C ASN A 27 17.72 -9.45 -14.17
N HIS A 28 16.97 -8.57 -14.84
CA HIS A 28 16.32 -8.87 -16.10
C HIS A 28 17.29 -9.28 -17.22
N GLN A 29 18.54 -8.78 -17.23
CA GLN A 29 19.56 -9.21 -18.18
C GLN A 29 19.96 -10.67 -17.92
N MET A 30 20.09 -11.07 -16.65
CA MET A 30 20.37 -12.47 -16.30
C MET A 30 19.24 -13.39 -16.77
N ILE A 31 17.98 -12.99 -16.58
CA ILE A 31 16.83 -13.76 -17.08
C ILE A 31 16.89 -13.88 -18.60
N LYS A 32 17.11 -12.78 -19.34
CA LYS A 32 17.22 -12.81 -20.80
C LYS A 32 18.32 -13.78 -21.29
N LEU A 33 19.51 -13.70 -20.69
CA LEU A 33 20.62 -14.62 -20.96
C LEU A 33 20.24 -16.07 -20.65
N LEU A 34 19.56 -16.29 -19.51
CA LEU A 34 19.06 -17.60 -19.13
C LEU A 34 17.99 -18.12 -20.06
N PHE A 35 17.28 -17.32 -20.85
CA PHE A 35 16.22 -17.80 -21.75
C PHE A 35 16.52 -17.59 -23.25
N ASN A 36 17.78 -17.31 -23.61
CA ASN A 36 18.21 -17.06 -25.00
C ASN A 36 17.32 -15.98 -25.67
N ASP A 37 17.08 -14.88 -24.96
CA ASP A 37 16.22 -13.76 -25.41
C ASP A 37 14.76 -14.13 -25.72
N LYS A 38 14.32 -15.37 -25.42
CA LYS A 38 12.92 -15.73 -25.50
C LYS A 38 12.13 -14.94 -24.45
N THR A 39 11.03 -14.35 -24.88
CA THR A 39 10.08 -13.70 -24.00
C THR A 39 9.35 -14.76 -23.19
N ILE A 40 9.65 -14.85 -21.90
CA ILE A 40 8.90 -15.66 -20.94
C ILE A 40 8.14 -14.74 -20.00
N SER A 41 6.94 -15.15 -19.59
CA SER A 41 6.25 -14.48 -18.49
C SER A 41 7.01 -14.76 -17.20
N THR A 42 7.54 -13.71 -16.57
CA THR A 42 8.28 -13.78 -15.30
C THR A 42 7.44 -13.30 -14.13
N LYS A 43 6.12 -13.40 -14.24
CA LYS A 43 5.18 -12.92 -13.23
C LYS A 43 5.08 -13.91 -12.07
N PHE A 44 5.55 -13.50 -10.91
CA PHE A 44 5.23 -14.10 -9.64
C PHE A 44 3.77 -13.84 -9.30
N LEU A 45 3.05 -14.91 -9.01
CA LEU A 45 1.69 -14.87 -8.52
C LEU A 45 1.75 -15.04 -7.01
N THR A 46 1.32 -14.05 -6.25
CA THR A 46 1.28 -14.17 -4.78
C THR A 46 0.01 -13.59 -4.21
N LYS A 47 -0.49 -14.17 -3.12
CA LYS A 47 -1.56 -13.51 -2.36
C LYS A 47 -1.01 -12.31 -1.61
N ARG A 48 0.09 -12.52 -0.87
CA ARG A 48 0.72 -11.49 -0.03
C ARG A 48 2.16 -11.25 -0.44
N ALA A 49 2.57 -9.99 -0.44
CA ALA A 49 3.95 -9.61 -0.67
C ALA A 49 4.43 -8.68 0.44
N MET A 50 5.64 -8.91 0.93
CA MET A 50 6.33 -8.02 1.85
C MET A 50 7.60 -7.50 1.19
N ILE A 51 7.82 -6.19 1.27
CA ILE A 51 8.96 -5.53 0.65
C ILE A 51 9.63 -4.59 1.64
N HIS A 52 10.95 -4.65 1.65
CA HIS A 52 11.77 -3.68 2.38
C HIS A 52 12.26 -2.59 1.41
N ASP A 53 12.18 -1.31 1.78
CA ASP A 53 12.56 -0.17 0.92
C ASP A 53 14.03 -0.17 0.46
N ARG A 54 14.85 -1.03 1.05
CA ARG A 54 16.23 -1.29 0.62
C ARG A 54 16.33 -2.02 -0.73
N VAL A 55 15.22 -2.38 -1.37
CA VAL A 55 15.24 -2.99 -2.70
C VAL A 55 15.35 -1.89 -3.77
N PRO A 56 16.55 -1.64 -4.34
CA PRO A 56 16.68 -0.72 -5.46
C PRO A 56 15.81 -1.23 -6.63
N ARG A 57 15.08 -0.32 -7.28
CA ARG A 57 14.27 -0.57 -8.48
C ARG A 57 12.94 -1.30 -8.26
N LEU A 58 12.22 -0.95 -7.19
CA LEU A 58 10.82 -1.39 -6.95
C LEU A 58 9.98 -1.33 -8.23
N ARG A 59 10.01 -0.20 -8.95
CA ARG A 59 9.25 0.00 -10.21
C ARG A 59 9.48 -1.12 -11.23
N THR A 60 10.72 -1.61 -11.37
CA THR A 60 11.07 -2.65 -12.34
C THR A 60 10.57 -4.03 -11.91
N ILE A 61 10.60 -4.32 -10.61
CA ILE A 61 10.13 -5.60 -10.05
C ILE A 61 8.64 -5.74 -10.27
N PHE A 62 7.86 -4.73 -9.86
CA PHE A 62 6.42 -4.80 -9.91
C PHE A 62 5.84 -4.74 -11.32
N LYS A 63 6.32 -3.81 -12.15
CA LYS A 63 5.69 -3.55 -13.46
C LYS A 63 5.65 -4.80 -14.35
N ASN A 64 6.66 -5.66 -14.24
CA ASN A 64 6.83 -6.78 -15.16
C ASN A 64 6.70 -8.15 -14.49
N ASN A 65 6.89 -8.26 -13.18
CA ASN A 65 7.18 -9.55 -12.55
C ASN A 65 6.32 -9.88 -11.33
N LEU A 66 5.37 -9.06 -10.88
CA LEU A 66 4.60 -9.39 -9.66
C LEU A 66 3.12 -9.11 -9.83
N THR A 67 2.28 -10.08 -9.46
CA THR A 67 0.82 -9.97 -9.36
C THR A 67 0.42 -10.33 -7.93
N ILE A 68 -0.27 -9.40 -7.26
CA ILE A 68 -0.65 -9.50 -5.85
C ILE A 68 -2.17 -9.59 -5.77
N PHE A 69 -2.69 -10.64 -5.15
CA PHE A 69 -4.14 -10.86 -5.07
C PHE A 69 -4.80 -10.31 -3.81
N GLU A 70 -4.03 -10.11 -2.72
CA GLU A 70 -4.61 -9.68 -1.44
C GLU A 70 -3.91 -8.42 -0.92
N SER A 71 -2.64 -8.51 -0.51
CA SER A 71 -1.99 -7.41 0.19
C SER A 71 -0.51 -7.22 -0.13
N LEU A 72 -0.09 -5.96 -0.17
CA LEU A 72 1.32 -5.55 -0.23
C LEU A 72 1.70 -4.84 1.07
N GLU A 73 2.65 -5.39 1.81
CA GLU A 73 3.32 -4.72 2.92
C GLU A 73 4.64 -4.09 2.45
N ILE A 74 4.87 -2.83 2.82
CA ILE A 74 6.12 -2.11 2.55
C ILE A 74 6.68 -1.56 3.86
N GLN A 75 7.90 -1.98 4.18
CA GLN A 75 8.67 -1.40 5.28
C GLN A 75 9.56 -0.28 4.78
N LEU A 76 9.24 0.95 5.17
CA LEU A 76 9.96 2.17 4.81
C LEU A 76 11.03 2.46 5.86
N SER A 77 12.26 1.99 5.65
CA SER A 77 13.38 2.15 6.59
C SER A 77 14.14 3.47 6.48
N GLY A 78 13.76 4.38 5.58
CA GLY A 78 14.11 5.80 5.72
C GLY A 78 14.39 6.60 4.46
N TYR A 79 14.15 6.06 3.28
CA TYR A 79 14.37 6.76 2.02
C TYR A 79 13.07 7.41 1.53
N SER A 80 12.91 8.71 1.82
CA SER A 80 11.74 9.51 1.42
C SER A 80 11.65 9.79 -0.09
N GLU A 81 12.72 9.55 -0.84
CA GLU A 81 12.85 9.94 -2.26
C GLU A 81 12.03 9.08 -3.23
N GLN A 82 11.33 8.05 -2.75
CA GLN A 82 10.62 7.10 -3.63
C GLN A 82 9.08 7.18 -3.52
N TYR A 83 8.52 8.18 -2.84
CA TYR A 83 7.06 8.26 -2.69
C TYR A 83 6.32 8.40 -4.01
N ASP A 84 6.83 9.15 -4.98
CA ASP A 84 6.21 9.25 -6.31
C ASP A 84 6.24 7.91 -7.06
N VAL A 85 7.33 7.15 -6.89
CA VAL A 85 7.50 5.82 -7.49
C VAL A 85 6.53 4.82 -6.87
N LEU A 86 6.39 4.85 -5.53
CA LEU A 86 5.44 4.03 -4.79
C LEU A 86 3.99 4.40 -5.13
N PHE A 87 3.70 5.68 -5.22
CA PHE A 87 2.39 6.16 -5.60
C PHE A 87 2.02 5.70 -7.01
N HIS A 88 2.89 5.93 -8.00
CA HIS A 88 2.70 5.41 -9.37
C HIS A 88 2.57 3.88 -9.40
N LEU A 89 3.27 3.16 -8.52
CA LEU A 89 3.11 1.71 -8.41
C LEU A 89 1.68 1.33 -8.01
N PHE A 90 1.11 1.99 -7.01
CA PHE A 90 -0.26 1.72 -6.55
C PHE A 90 -1.29 1.94 -7.66
N LEU A 91 -1.07 2.94 -8.52
CA LEU A 91 -1.93 3.22 -9.67
C LEU A 91 -1.86 2.15 -10.78
N THR A 92 -0.81 1.33 -10.80
CA THR A 92 -0.56 0.40 -11.92
C THR A 92 -0.70 -1.07 -11.56
N ALA A 93 -0.42 -1.44 -10.31
CA ALA A 93 -0.30 -2.84 -9.91
C ALA A 93 -1.62 -3.51 -9.46
N ARG A 94 -2.76 -2.79 -9.48
CA ARG A 94 -4.09 -3.28 -9.03
C ARG A 94 -4.02 -4.05 -7.70
N ILE A 95 -3.38 -3.43 -6.71
CA ILE A 95 -3.20 -4.03 -5.39
C ILE A 95 -4.45 -3.73 -4.55
N PRO A 96 -5.15 -4.74 -3.98
CA PRO A 96 -6.36 -4.48 -3.21
C PRO A 96 -6.07 -3.76 -1.89
N TYR A 97 -5.05 -4.22 -1.17
CA TYR A 97 -4.67 -3.69 0.15
C TYR A 97 -3.18 -3.38 0.22
N VAL A 98 -2.85 -2.16 0.61
CA VAL A 98 -1.47 -1.71 0.84
C VAL A 98 -1.27 -1.37 2.32
N PHE A 99 -0.25 -1.98 2.93
CA PHE A 99 0.18 -1.73 4.30
C PHE A 99 1.56 -1.07 4.31
N LEU A 100 1.67 0.10 4.92
CA LEU A 100 2.87 0.93 4.93
C LEU A 100 3.37 1.09 6.37
N ASN A 101 4.55 0.54 6.65
CA ASN A 101 5.19 0.63 7.96
C ASN A 101 6.27 1.72 7.96
N HIS A 102 6.26 2.53 9.02
CA HIS A 102 7.25 3.59 9.28
C HIS A 102 7.42 4.67 8.19
N PRO A 103 6.35 5.16 7.54
CA PRO A 103 6.49 6.28 6.61
C PRO A 103 6.92 7.54 7.39
N ARG A 104 8.04 8.16 6.99
CA ARG A 104 8.60 9.32 7.71
C ARG A 104 7.83 10.62 7.48
N HIS A 105 7.22 10.78 6.31
CA HIS A 105 6.50 11.99 5.93
C HIS A 105 5.11 11.67 5.41
N ASP A 106 4.22 12.64 5.54
CA ASP A 106 2.82 12.58 5.09
C ASP A 106 2.66 12.78 3.57
N THR A 107 3.76 12.95 2.81
CA THR A 107 3.75 13.18 1.37
C THR A 107 2.97 12.11 0.61
N LEU A 108 3.23 10.83 0.87
CA LEU A 108 2.53 9.73 0.20
C LEU A 108 1.03 9.71 0.55
N TYR A 109 0.70 10.03 1.80
CA TYR A 109 -0.69 10.19 2.22
C TYR A 109 -1.37 11.33 1.45
N LYS A 110 -0.74 12.50 1.34
CA LYS A 110 -1.28 13.64 0.58
C LYS A 110 -1.54 13.28 -0.89
N LEU A 111 -0.60 12.60 -1.54
CA LEU A 111 -0.77 12.10 -2.92
C LEU A 111 -1.96 11.15 -3.05
N ILE A 112 -2.13 10.23 -2.09
CA ILE A 112 -3.27 9.30 -2.07
C ILE A 112 -4.59 10.05 -1.87
N MET A 113 -4.64 11.00 -0.94
CA MET A 113 -5.85 11.79 -0.68
C MET A 113 -6.24 12.65 -1.88
N GLU A 114 -5.28 13.37 -2.48
CA GLU A 114 -5.50 14.17 -3.68
C GLU A 114 -6.03 13.29 -4.83
N HIS A 115 -5.47 12.10 -5.00
CA HIS A 115 -5.91 11.16 -6.03
C HIS A 115 -7.32 10.60 -5.77
N ILE A 116 -7.64 10.26 -4.53
CA ILE A 116 -9.00 9.84 -4.14
C ILE A 116 -10.00 10.95 -4.48
N GLU A 117 -9.67 12.21 -4.18
CA GLU A 117 -10.56 13.33 -4.43
C GLU A 117 -10.74 13.65 -5.91
N THR A 118 -9.66 13.62 -6.69
CA THR A 118 -9.61 14.26 -8.03
C THR A 118 -9.47 13.30 -9.21
N SER A 119 -9.18 12.01 -8.99
CA SER A 119 -8.96 11.10 -10.11
C SER A 119 -10.24 10.76 -10.86
N THR A 120 -10.13 10.68 -12.19
CA THR A 120 -11.17 10.15 -13.09
C THR A 120 -11.07 8.64 -13.29
N ASP A 121 -9.96 8.01 -12.90
CA ASP A 121 -9.64 6.59 -13.16
C ASP A 121 -9.93 5.70 -11.93
N PHE A 122 -11.15 5.77 -11.42
CA PHE A 122 -11.59 5.13 -10.17
C PHE A 122 -11.51 3.59 -10.13
N HIS A 123 -11.28 2.93 -11.27
CA HIS A 123 -11.07 1.48 -11.37
C HIS A 123 -9.64 1.05 -11.01
N LEU A 124 -8.68 1.99 -10.98
CA LEU A 124 -7.28 1.73 -10.67
C LEU A 124 -6.93 2.04 -9.22
N MET A 125 -7.87 2.62 -8.46
CA MET A 125 -7.67 2.93 -7.05
C MET A 125 -7.51 1.66 -6.21
N VAL A 126 -6.51 1.67 -5.35
CA VAL A 126 -6.36 0.69 -4.27
C VAL A 126 -7.53 0.84 -3.31
N ASP A 127 -8.15 -0.29 -2.94
CA ASP A 127 -9.35 -0.26 -2.10
C ASP A 127 -9.03 0.04 -0.63
N LYS A 128 -7.83 -0.31 -0.17
CA LYS A 128 -7.45 -0.15 1.24
C LYS A 128 -5.99 0.26 1.41
N PHE A 129 -5.75 1.27 2.22
CA PHE A 129 -4.43 1.64 2.71
C PHE A 129 -4.40 1.63 4.23
N LYS A 130 -3.37 1.05 4.82
CA LYS A 130 -3.09 1.18 6.26
C LYS A 130 -1.67 1.70 6.44
N PHE A 131 -1.53 2.79 7.19
CA PHE A 131 -0.25 3.37 7.56
C PHE A 131 -0.05 3.14 9.06
N HIS A 132 1.15 2.69 9.44
CA HIS A 132 1.46 2.36 10.82
C HIS A 132 2.79 2.96 11.25
N TYR A 133 2.97 3.10 12.57
CA TYR A 133 4.14 3.72 13.19
C TYR A 133 4.36 5.16 12.72
N LEU A 134 3.29 5.95 12.64
CA LEU A 134 3.37 7.33 12.15
C LEU A 134 4.00 8.24 13.23
N ASN A 135 4.94 9.08 12.79
CA ASN A 135 5.45 10.20 13.58
C ASN A 135 5.17 11.53 12.87
N TRP A 136 3.97 11.64 12.29
CA TRP A 136 3.56 12.81 11.54
C TRP A 136 2.97 13.87 12.47
N ARG A 137 2.99 15.12 12.01
CA ARG A 137 2.15 16.16 12.62
C ARG A 137 0.67 15.80 12.44
N PRO A 138 -0.21 16.37 13.28
CA PRO A 138 -1.63 16.24 13.07
C PRO A 138 -2.03 16.54 11.63
N ILE A 139 -2.78 15.63 11.01
CA ILE A 139 -3.22 15.79 9.63
C ILE A 139 -4.40 16.77 9.61
N THR A 140 -4.32 17.73 8.71
CA THR A 140 -5.45 18.59 8.37
C THR A 140 -6.49 17.77 7.62
N VAL A 141 -7.69 17.67 8.18
CA VAL A 141 -8.84 17.03 7.52
C VAL A 141 -9.24 17.88 6.32
N SER A 142 -9.55 17.23 5.18
CA SER A 142 -10.02 17.92 3.96
C SER A 142 -11.26 18.76 4.25
N GLU A 143 -11.38 19.95 3.65
CA GLU A 143 -12.58 20.79 3.78
C GLU A 143 -13.83 20.12 3.20
N ARG A 144 -13.63 19.15 2.29
CA ARG A 144 -14.69 18.35 1.68
C ARG A 144 -15.02 17.09 2.47
N ALA A 145 -14.39 16.89 3.63
CA ALA A 145 -14.67 15.74 4.47
C ALA A 145 -16.12 15.77 4.97
N GLU A 146 -16.81 14.66 4.78
CA GLU A 146 -18.18 14.44 5.25
C GLU A 146 -18.14 13.66 6.58
N ASN A 147 -19.19 13.79 7.39
CA ASN A 147 -19.39 12.95 8.58
C ASN A 147 -18.19 12.90 9.56
N VAL A 148 -17.54 14.04 9.78
CA VAL A 148 -16.36 14.13 10.64
C VAL A 148 -16.72 13.84 12.09
N GLU A 149 -16.16 12.76 12.61
CA GLU A 149 -16.29 12.31 13.99
C GLU A 149 -14.94 12.41 14.69
N LYS A 150 -14.94 12.98 15.90
CA LYS A 150 -13.76 13.06 16.76
C LYS A 150 -14.09 12.47 18.12
N LYS A 151 -13.30 11.50 18.56
CA LYS A 151 -13.43 10.83 19.85
C LYS A 151 -12.11 10.86 20.60
N ARG A 152 -12.19 10.72 21.91
CA ARG A 152 -11.04 10.44 22.77
C ARG A 152 -11.23 9.09 23.44
N PHE A 153 -10.18 8.28 23.45
CA PHE A 153 -10.19 6.96 24.08
C PHE A 153 -8.84 6.72 24.74
N ASN A 154 -8.83 6.51 26.06
CA ASN A 154 -7.61 6.16 26.83
C ASN A 154 -6.36 7.02 26.54
N GLY A 155 -6.53 8.33 26.36
CA GLY A 155 -5.44 9.27 26.06
C GLY A 155 -5.05 9.39 24.58
N TYR A 156 -5.79 8.72 23.69
CA TYR A 156 -5.66 8.82 22.24
C TYR A 156 -6.79 9.64 21.65
N GLY A 157 -6.47 10.42 20.62
CA GLY A 157 -7.45 11.03 19.75
C GLY A 157 -7.77 10.11 18.59
N PHE A 158 -9.04 10.02 18.24
CA PHE A 158 -9.54 9.29 17.09
C PHE A 158 -10.32 10.25 16.22
N THR A 159 -9.94 10.35 14.95
CA THR A 159 -10.66 11.13 13.95
C THR A 159 -11.12 10.19 12.84
N LYS A 160 -12.40 10.25 12.50
CA LYS A 160 -13.03 9.47 11.42
C LYS A 160 -13.79 10.40 10.52
N TYR A 161 -13.72 10.21 9.21
CA TYR A 161 -14.47 11.00 8.24
C TYR A 161 -14.58 10.28 6.90
N GLU A 162 -15.50 10.74 6.07
CA GLU A 162 -15.71 10.24 4.72
C GLU A 162 -15.18 11.24 3.69
N LEU A 163 -14.74 10.71 2.55
CA LEU A 163 -14.30 11.51 1.42
C LEU A 163 -14.89 10.98 0.12
N SER A 164 -15.58 11.86 -0.58
CA SER A 164 -16.20 11.57 -1.88
C SER A 164 -15.33 12.12 -3.01
N ASN A 165 -15.14 11.35 -4.08
CA ASN A 165 -14.48 11.84 -5.29
C ASN A 165 -15.33 12.93 -5.99
N ILE A 166 -14.70 14.00 -6.51
CA ILE A 166 -15.41 15.13 -7.15
C ILE A 166 -16.11 14.74 -8.45
N HIS A 167 -15.53 13.82 -9.20
CA HIS A 167 -16.03 13.40 -10.51
C HIS A 167 -17.02 12.25 -10.42
N ASN A 168 -17.00 11.50 -9.30
CA ASN A 168 -17.94 10.41 -9.05
C ASN A 168 -18.26 10.27 -7.55
N PRO A 169 -19.33 10.92 -7.05
CA PRO A 169 -19.71 10.89 -5.62
C PRO A 169 -20.05 9.49 -5.07
N ASN A 170 -20.27 8.49 -5.94
CA ASN A 170 -20.47 7.10 -5.52
C ASN A 170 -19.16 6.42 -5.11
N VAL A 171 -18.01 6.98 -5.49
CA VAL A 171 -16.70 6.53 -5.05
C VAL A 171 -16.36 7.26 -3.75
N LYS A 172 -16.65 6.60 -2.63
CA LYS A 172 -16.37 7.10 -1.28
C LYS A 172 -15.30 6.29 -0.57
N PHE A 173 -14.54 6.97 0.26
CA PHE A 173 -13.55 6.38 1.15
C PHE A 173 -13.84 6.80 2.59
N LEU A 174 -13.70 5.85 3.50
CA LEU A 174 -13.66 6.11 4.93
C LEU A 174 -12.21 6.27 5.37
N VAL A 175 -11.89 7.38 6.02
CA VAL A 175 -10.60 7.62 6.66
C VAL A 175 -10.78 7.54 8.17
N GLN A 176 -9.94 6.73 8.80
CA GLN A 176 -9.86 6.59 10.25
C GLN A 176 -8.42 6.88 10.67
N TRP A 177 -8.24 7.75 11.65
CA TRP A 177 -6.93 8.16 12.13
C TRP A 177 -6.89 8.09 13.65
N LEU A 178 -6.01 7.23 14.15
CA LEU A 178 -5.69 7.13 15.56
C LEU A 178 -4.39 7.89 15.82
N HIS A 179 -4.43 8.89 16.70
CA HIS A 179 -3.29 9.73 17.03
C HIS A 179 -3.09 9.87 18.54
N LYS A 180 -1.86 10.20 18.92
CA LYS A 180 -1.50 10.49 20.30
C LYS A 180 -1.87 11.92 20.65
N ASP A 181 -2.63 12.09 21.73
CA ASP A 181 -2.78 13.39 22.38
C ASP A 181 -1.62 13.63 23.38
N ASN A 182 -1.08 12.55 23.98
CA ASN A 182 0.05 12.57 24.93
C ASN A 182 1.08 11.46 24.61
N PHE A 183 2.34 11.64 25.03
CA PHE A 183 3.50 10.78 24.72
C PHE A 183 3.48 9.34 25.28
N ASP A 184 2.36 8.84 25.83
CA ASP A 184 2.32 7.48 26.38
C ASP A 184 2.57 6.43 25.27
N VAL A 185 3.35 5.40 25.61
CA VAL A 185 4.19 4.63 24.68
C VAL A 185 3.43 3.46 24.03
N ARG A 186 2.23 3.12 24.52
CA ARG A 186 1.62 1.80 24.26
C ARG A 186 0.95 1.63 22.90
N VAL A 187 0.30 2.66 22.34
CA VAL A 187 -0.37 2.56 21.04
C VAL A 187 0.33 3.45 20.02
N GLN A 188 0.61 2.90 18.84
CA GLN A 188 1.27 3.62 17.76
C GLN A 188 0.23 4.29 16.86
N PRO A 189 0.43 5.57 16.48
CA PRO A 189 -0.48 6.23 15.57
C PRO A 189 -0.59 5.48 14.24
N CYS A 190 -1.81 5.37 13.75
CA CYS A 190 -2.11 4.65 12.52
C CYS A 190 -3.24 5.36 11.75
N ILE A 191 -3.24 5.18 10.44
CA ILE A 191 -4.29 5.66 9.55
C ILE A 191 -4.78 4.49 8.73
N LEU A 192 -6.09 4.38 8.60
CA LEU A 192 -6.76 3.47 7.69
C LEU A 192 -7.59 4.29 6.70
N ILE A 193 -7.42 3.99 5.43
CA ILE A 193 -8.22 4.53 4.33
C ILE A 193 -8.85 3.33 3.63
N GLU A 194 -10.17 3.28 3.54
CA GLU A 194 -10.89 2.14 2.99
C GLU A 194 -12.05 2.56 2.12
N ARG A 195 -12.12 2.02 0.90
CA ARG A 195 -13.18 2.29 -0.06
C ARG A 195 -14.49 1.69 0.43
N MET A 196 -15.55 2.48 0.42
CA MET A 196 -16.89 2.04 0.82
C MET A 196 -17.54 1.26 -0.33
N LYS A 197 -17.91 -0.01 -0.10
CA LYS A 197 -18.56 -0.89 -1.09
C LYS A 197 -19.91 -1.47 -0.61
N GLY A 198 -20.61 -0.75 0.27
CA GLY A 198 -21.87 -1.23 0.87
C GLY A 198 -21.71 -2.34 1.91
N GLN A 199 -20.47 -2.60 2.33
CA GLN A 199 -20.13 -3.48 3.45
C GLN A 199 -19.83 -2.64 4.69
N GLU A 200 -20.08 -3.21 5.87
CA GLU A 200 -19.70 -2.60 7.14
C GLU A 200 -18.16 -2.54 7.25
N ILE A 201 -17.62 -1.33 7.41
CA ILE A 201 -16.18 -1.14 7.60
C ILE A 201 -15.88 -1.22 9.09
N LYS A 202 -15.04 -2.19 9.49
CA LYS A 202 -14.58 -2.35 10.87
C LYS A 202 -13.92 -1.07 11.39
N SER A 203 -14.18 -0.72 12.65
CA SER A 203 -13.50 0.42 13.25
C SER A 203 -12.06 0.07 13.57
N LEU A 204 -11.14 1.02 13.38
CA LEU A 204 -9.78 0.89 13.91
C LEU A 204 -9.78 0.68 15.44
N LEU A 205 -10.77 1.23 16.15
CA LEU A 205 -10.87 1.06 17.61
C LEU A 205 -11.16 -0.39 18.00
N ASP A 206 -11.81 -1.17 17.14
CA ASP A 206 -12.12 -2.58 17.40
C ASP A 206 -10.85 -3.46 17.42
N GLU A 207 -9.75 -3.02 16.81
CA GLU A 207 -8.46 -3.72 16.87
C GLU A 207 -7.75 -3.56 18.24
N TYR A 208 -8.23 -2.64 19.10
CA TYR A 208 -7.57 -2.28 20.37
C TYR A 208 -8.43 -2.57 21.62
N ASN A 209 -9.61 -3.17 21.46
CA ASN A 209 -10.46 -3.67 22.55
C ASN A 209 -10.28 -5.17 22.72
#